data_AF-A0A973TU64-F1
#
_entry.id   AF-A0A973TU64-F1
#
_cell.length_a   1.000
_cell.length_b   1.000
_cell.length_c   1.000
_cell.angle_alpha   90.00
_cell.angle_beta   90.00
_cell.angle_gamma   90.00
#
_symmetry.space_group_name_H-M   'P 1'
#
loop_
_entity.id
_entity.type
_entity.pdbx_description
1 polymer ?
#
loop_
_entity_poly.entity_id
_entity_poly.type
_entity_poly.pdbx_seq_one_letter_code
_entity_poly.pdbx_strand_id
1 'polypeptide(L)' 'AWQVRVGAAQAVDAPDLLLPLLDDPNLDVRKAAVRAVTRWAHLPAVAERLASASHDSDADVRAYARHALEEAATTA' A
#
# COMPACT_ATOMS: atom_id res chain seq x y z
N ALA A 1 7.52 11.13 14.21
CA ALA A 1 6.36 11.91 13.72
C ALA A 1 5.73 11.19 12.53
N TRP A 2 4.40 11.14 12.40
CA TRP A 2 3.74 10.39 11.32
C TRP A 2 3.99 11.02 9.95
N GLN A 3 4.15 12.34 9.87
CA GLN A 3 4.42 13.07 8.64
C GLN A 3 5.74 12.64 7.98
N VAL A 4 6.77 12.33 8.77
CA VAL A 4 8.06 11.82 8.25
C VAL A 4 7.86 10.47 7.55
N ARG A 5 7.00 9.61 8.11
CA ARG A 5 6.70 8.30 7.51
C ARG A 5 5.84 8.42 6.26
N VAL A 6 4.93 9.39 6.20
CA VAL A 6 4.23 9.76 4.95
C VAL A 6 5.22 10.21 3.89
N GLY A 7 6.15 11.12 4.25
CA GLY A 7 7.20 11.56 3.34
C GLY A 7 8.09 10.41 2.85
N ALA A 8 8.44 9.48 3.75
CA ALA A 8 9.18 8.27 3.38
C ALA A 8 8.39 7.40 2.41
N ALA A 9 7.09 7.17 2.66
CA ALA A 9 6.22 6.42 1.76
C ALA A 9 6.13 7.02 0.35
N GLN A 10 6.25 8.34 0.24
CA GLN A 10 6.21 9.06 -1.05
C GLN A 10 7.56 9.08 -1.78
N ALA A 11 8.68 8.99 -1.06
CA ALA A 11 10.02 9.16 -1.63
C ALA A 11 10.78 7.86 -1.87
N VAL A 12 10.49 6.80 -1.10
CA VAL A 12 11.23 5.53 -1.18
C VAL A 12 10.77 4.71 -2.38
N ASP A 13 11.74 4.30 -3.21
CA ASP A 13 11.52 3.46 -4.41
C ASP A 13 11.88 1.99 -4.16
N ALA A 14 11.38 1.43 -3.05
CA ALA A 14 11.66 0.05 -2.67
C ALA A 14 10.46 -0.56 -1.93
N PRO A 15 9.74 -1.55 -2.51
CA PRO A 15 8.50 -2.06 -1.93
C PRO A 15 8.75 -2.69 -0.56
N ASP A 16 9.83 -3.45 -0.37
CA ASP A 16 10.14 -4.14 0.89
C ASP A 16 10.28 -3.18 2.09
N LEU A 17 10.73 -1.95 1.86
CA LEU A 17 10.82 -0.92 2.90
C LEU A 17 9.48 -0.25 3.19
N LEU A 18 8.54 -0.30 2.24
CA LEU A 18 7.23 0.32 2.33
C LEU A 18 6.14 -0.62 2.86
N LEU A 19 6.26 -1.93 2.63
CA LEU A 19 5.27 -2.93 3.08
C LEU A 19 4.94 -2.85 4.58
N PRO A 20 5.90 -2.63 5.50
CA PRO A 20 5.58 -2.48 6.93
C PRO A 20 4.71 -1.26 7.25
N LEU A 21 4.70 -0.23 6.40
CA LEU A 21 3.90 0.98 6.61
C LEU A 21 2.40 0.76 6.33
N LEU A 22 2.03 -0.37 5.72
CA LEU A 22 0.63 -0.77 5.55
C LEU A 22 -0.06 -1.11 6.87
N ASP A 23 0.70 -1.36 7.94
CA ASP A 23 0.15 -1.64 9.29
C ASP A 23 0.39 -0.47 10.26
N ASP A 24 0.81 0.70 9.78
CA ASP A 24 1.10 1.84 10.65
C ASP A 24 -0.14 2.26 11.46
N PRO A 25 -0.01 2.58 12.76
CA PRO A 25 -1.15 3.02 13.56
C PRO A 25 -1.80 4.31 13.03
N ASN A 26 -1.06 5.14 12.29
CA ASN A 26 -1.58 6.37 11.70
C ASN A 26 -2.18 6.11 10.31
N LEU A 27 -3.44 6.53 10.11
CA LEU A 27 -4.18 6.29 8.87
C LEU A 27 -3.51 6.94 7.65
N ASP A 28 -2.92 8.12 7.78
CA ASP A 28 -2.32 8.84 6.66
C ASP A 28 -1.06 8.14 6.18
N VAL A 29 -0.33 7.48 7.08
CA VAL A 29 0.82 6.64 6.73
C VAL A 29 0.36 5.41 5.94
N ARG A 30 -0.69 4.70 6.41
CA ARG A 30 -1.23 3.54 5.68
C ARG A 30 -1.76 3.91 4.29
N LYS A 31 -2.48 5.04 4.18
CA LYS A 31 -2.96 5.59 2.90
C LYS A 31 -1.81 5.97 1.97
N ALA A 32 -0.74 6.56 2.48
CA ALA A 32 0.43 6.86 1.67
C ALA A 32 1.14 5.58 1.20
N ALA A 33 1.30 4.60 2.09
CA ALA A 33 1.93 3.32 1.80
C ALA A 33 1.17 2.52 0.74
N VAL A 34 -0.15 2.35 0.88
CA VAL A 34 -0.95 1.58 -0.08
C VAL A 34 -0.87 2.16 -1.49
N ARG A 35 -0.91 3.51 -1.62
CA ARG A 35 -0.77 4.19 -2.91
C ARG A 35 0.62 4.02 -3.51
N ALA A 36 1.66 4.06 -2.68
CA ALA A 36 3.04 3.93 -3.14
C ALA A 36 3.33 2.51 -3.66
N VAL A 37 2.82 1.48 -2.98
CA VAL A 37 3.12 0.09 -3.33
C VAL A 37 2.33 -0.44 -4.53
N THR A 38 1.24 0.23 -4.94
CA THR A 38 0.34 -0.17 -6.05
C THR A 38 1.08 -0.55 -7.35
N ARG A 39 2.11 0.20 -7.74
CA ARG A 39 2.86 -0.07 -9.00
C ARG A 39 3.61 -1.41 -9.00
N TRP A 40 3.84 -2.00 -7.83
CA TRP A 40 4.47 -3.31 -7.70
C TRP A 40 3.45 -4.42 -7.40
N ALA A 41 2.15 -4.19 -7.60
CA ALA A 41 1.11 -5.18 -7.32
C ALA A 41 1.26 -6.50 -8.12
N HIS A 42 2.05 -6.52 -9.20
CA HIS A 42 2.42 -7.75 -9.91
C HIS A 42 3.39 -8.65 -9.13
N LEU A 43 4.09 -8.12 -8.12
CA LEU A 43 4.97 -8.91 -7.26
C LEU A 43 4.13 -9.67 -6.23
N PRO A 44 4.29 -11.00 -6.08
CA PRO A 44 3.45 -11.82 -5.20
C PRO A 44 3.41 -11.32 -3.74
N ALA A 45 4.55 -10.92 -3.18
CA ALA A 45 4.63 -10.41 -1.82
C ALA A 45 3.84 -9.09 -1.64
N VAL A 46 3.85 -8.21 -2.64
CA VAL A 46 3.08 -6.95 -2.60
C VAL A 46 1.59 -7.24 -2.76
N ALA A 47 1.22 -8.13 -3.67
CA ALA A 47 -0.17 -8.56 -3.86
C ALA A 47 -0.78 -9.14 -2.57
N GLU A 48 -0.03 -9.97 -1.84
CA GLU A 48 -0.48 -10.54 -0.56
C GLU A 48 -0.74 -9.44 0.48
N ARG A 49 0.16 -8.46 0.61
CA ARG A 49 -0.02 -7.34 1.54
C ARG A 49 -1.19 -6.42 1.12
N LEU A 50 -1.38 -6.19 -0.18
CA LEU A 50 -2.55 -5.47 -0.71
C LEU A 50 -3.86 -6.23 -0.44
N ALA A 51 -3.87 -7.56 -0.53
CA ALA A 51 -5.04 -8.36 -0.18
C ALA A 51 -5.42 -8.20 1.30
N SER A 52 -4.41 -8.13 2.19
CA SER A 52 -4.64 -7.80 3.59
C SER A 52 -5.19 -6.37 3.77
N ALA A 53 -4.57 -5.37 3.15
CA ALA A 53 -4.98 -3.97 3.20
C ALA A 53 -6.39 -3.70 2.62
N SER A 54 -6.90 -4.60 1.78
CA SER A 54 -8.29 -4.55 1.28
C SER A 54 -9.35 -4.71 2.39
N HIS A 55 -8.92 -5.07 3.60
CA HIS A 55 -9.74 -5.18 4.81
C HIS A 55 -9.42 -4.11 5.87
N ASP A 56 -8.63 -3.08 5.54
CA ASP A 56 -8.30 -2.00 6.48
C ASP A 56 -9.57 -1.32 7.04
N SER A 57 -9.48 -0.77 8.25
CA SER A 57 -10.52 0.08 8.84
C SER A 57 -10.90 1.29 7.99
N ASP A 58 -9.95 1.88 7.26
CA ASP A 58 -10.11 3.07 6.45
C ASP A 58 -10.61 2.72 5.04
N ALA A 59 -11.65 3.44 4.59
CA ALA A 59 -12.29 3.15 3.31
C ALA A 59 -11.41 3.42 2.10
N ASP A 60 -10.55 4.45 2.16
CA ASP A 60 -9.66 4.80 1.05
C ASP A 60 -8.55 3.76 0.93
N VAL A 61 -7.99 3.30 2.06
CA VAL A 61 -7.01 2.20 2.05
C VAL A 61 -7.60 0.95 1.39
N ARG A 62 -8.82 0.55 1.77
CA ARG A 62 -9.51 -0.58 1.14
C ARG A 62 -9.75 -0.38 -0.36
N ALA A 63 -10.07 0.84 -0.79
CA ALA A 63 -10.34 1.15 -2.19
C ALA A 63 -9.06 1.07 -3.03
N TYR A 64 -7.97 1.71 -2.59
CA TYR A 64 -6.69 1.66 -3.29
C TYR A 64 -6.14 0.23 -3.38
N ALA A 65 -6.28 -0.55 -2.31
CA ALA A 65 -5.80 -1.93 -2.28
C ALA A 65 -6.52 -2.82 -3.30
N ARG A 66 -7.85 -2.75 -3.37
CA ARG A 66 -8.64 -3.53 -4.34
C ARG A 66 -8.36 -3.10 -5.77
N HIS A 67 -8.30 -1.79 -6.03
CA HIS A 67 -7.99 -1.27 -7.36
C HIS A 67 -6.62 -1.76 -7.87
N ALA A 68 -5.60 -1.72 -7.02
CA ALA A 68 -4.27 -2.19 -7.35
C ALA A 68 -4.25 -3.69 -7.75
N LEU A 69 -5.03 -4.51 -7.03
CA LEU A 69 -5.15 -5.95 -7.33
C LEU A 69 -5.91 -6.21 -8.64
N GLU A 70 -6.98 -5.46 -8.90
CA GLU A 70 -7.77 -5.55 -10.14
C GLU A 70 -6.91 -5.16 -11.37
N GLU A 71 -6.12 -4.09 -11.26
CA GLU A 71 -5.20 -3.64 -12.31
C GLU A 71 -4.09 -4.66 -12.58
N ALA A 72 -3.50 -5.23 -11.53
CA ALA A 72 -2.46 -6.26 -11.67
C ALA A 72 -3.00 -7.53 -12.32
N ALA A 73 -4.21 -7.96 -11.97
CA ALA A 73 -4.87 -9.12 -12.57
C ALA A 73 -5.21 -8.93 -14.04
N THR A 74 -5.47 -7.69 -14.47
CA THR A 74 -5.79 -7.36 -15.87
C THR A 74 -4.53 -7.32 -16.76
N THR A 75 -3.37 -7.08 -16.16
CA THR A 75 -2.08 -6.95 -16.87
C THR A 75 -1.36 -8.29 -17.04
N ALA A 76 -1.79 -9.33 -16.32
CA ALA A 76 -1.24 -10.69 -16.36
C ALA A 76 -1.91 -11.54 -17.46
#